data_AF-A0A5K1G2J6-F1
#
_entry.id   AF-A0A5K1G2J6-F1
#
_cell.length_a   1.000
_cell.length_b   1.000
_cell.length_c   1.000
_cell.angle_alpha   90.00
_cell.angle_beta   90.00
_cell.angle_gamma   90.00
#
_symmetry.space_group_name_H-M   'P 1'
#
loop_
_entity.id
_entity.type
_entity.pdbx_description
1 polymer ?
#
loop_
_entity_poly.entity_id
_entity_poly.type
_entity_poly.pdbx_seq_one_letter_code
_entity_poly.pdbx_strand_id
1 'polypeptide(L)' 'GPHPLYRPSKGKIVPPKDSLCIELQVDQNHKYCDACHQCDYEMTYADQGSSMGVLTRDSLLLMIANGTLTRTTFVFG' A
#
# COMPACT_ATOMS: atom_id res chain seq x y z
N GLY A 1 15.03 10.37 -17.57
CA GLY A 1 13.97 11.14 -16.88
C GLY A 1 13.49 10.35 -15.68
N PRO A 2 12.82 10.96 -14.70
CA PRO A 2 12.24 10.24 -13.57
C PRO A 2 11.25 9.19 -14.05
N HIS A 3 11.19 8.05 -13.34
CA HIS A 3 10.19 7.03 -13.62
C HIS A 3 8.78 7.62 -13.42
N PRO A 4 7.80 7.23 -14.26
CA PRO A 4 6.43 7.71 -14.11
C PRO A 4 5.86 7.28 -12.75
N LEU A 5 4.98 8.12 -12.19
CA LEU A 5 4.23 7.79 -10.98
C LEU A 5 3.48 6.46 -11.18
N TYR A 6 3.60 5.58 -10.19
CA TYR A 6 2.83 4.35 -10.19
C TYR A 6 1.34 4.68 -10.13
N ARG A 7 0.56 4.08 -11.03
CA ARG A 7 -0.89 4.29 -11.13
C ARG A 7 -1.60 2.96 -10.85
N PRO A 8 -2.18 2.78 -9.65
CA PRO A 8 -2.97 1.60 -9.33
C PRO A 8 -4.06 1.37 -10.38
N SER A 9 -4.15 0.14 -10.89
CA SER A 9 -5.27 -0.23 -11.75
C SER A 9 -6.56 -0.32 -10.94
N LYS A 10 -7.70 -0.02 -11.56
CA LYS A 10 -9.02 -0.13 -10.91
C LYS A 10 -9.19 -1.55 -10.33
N GLY A 11 -9.53 -1.63 -9.04
CA GLY A 11 -9.66 -2.89 -8.30
C GLY A 11 -8.40 -3.34 -7.55
N LYS A 12 -7.27 -2.62 -7.67
CA LYS A 12 -6.05 -2.90 -6.89
C LYS A 12 -5.90 -2.03 -5.65
N ILE A 13 -6.76 -1.03 -5.48
CA ILE A 13 -6.81 -0.23 -4.26
C ILE A 13 -7.34 -1.09 -3.12
N VAL A 14 -6.66 -1.07 -1.98
CA VAL A 14 -7.09 -1.79 -0.78
C VAL A 14 -8.26 -1.03 -0.12
N PRO A 15 -9.40 -1.70 0.16
CA PRO A 15 -10.52 -1.06 0.82
C PRO A 15 -10.24 -0.85 2.32
N PRO A 16 -10.90 0.12 2.98
CA PRO A 16 -10.72 0.37 4.43
C PRO A 16 -11.05 -0.83 5.34
N LYS A 17 -11.92 -1.73 4.88
CA LYS A 17 -12.35 -2.94 5.62
C LYS A 17 -11.34 -4.09 5.53
N ASP A 18 -10.28 -3.95 4.75
CA ASP A 18 -9.22 -4.95 4.65
C ASP A 18 -8.46 -5.03 5.98
N SER A 19 -8.13 -6.24 6.43
CA SER A 19 -7.43 -6.45 7.71
C SER A 19 -6.10 -5.70 7.77
N LEU A 20 -5.38 -5.63 6.64
CA LEU A 20 -4.11 -4.89 6.55
C LEU A 20 -4.31 -3.39 6.70
N CYS A 21 -5.44 -2.86 6.21
CA CYS A 21 -5.77 -1.46 6.39
C CYS A 21 -6.12 -1.14 7.84
N ILE A 22 -6.93 -2.01 8.47
CA ILE A 22 -7.35 -1.85 9.86
C ILE A 22 -6.12 -1.84 10.77
N GLU A 23 -5.17 -2.76 10.57
CA GLU A 23 -3.93 -2.83 11.34
C GLU A 23 -3.11 -1.53 11.22
N LEU A 24 -2.93 -1.01 10.00
CA LEU A 24 -2.27 0.28 9.78
C LEU A 24 -3.00 1.46 10.45
N GLN A 25 -4.33 1.51 10.39
CA GLN A 25 -5.10 2.61 10.99
C GLN A 25 -5.06 2.61 12.52
N VAL A 26 -5.03 1.42 13.13
CA VAL A 26 -4.86 1.27 14.59
C VAL A 26 -3.53 1.87 15.03
N ASP A 27 -2.45 1.56 14.33
CA ASP A 27 -1.12 2.10 14.65
C ASP A 27 -1.05 3.63 14.52
N GLN A 28 -1.79 4.20 13.58
CA GLN A 28 -1.81 5.64 13.34
C GLN A 28 -2.83 6.41 14.20
N ASN A 29 -3.57 5.73 15.09
CA ASN A 29 -4.73 6.30 15.78
C ASN A 29 -5.74 6.98 14.82
N HIS A 30 -5.75 6.57 13.55
CA HIS A 30 -6.66 7.11 12.55
C HIS A 30 -8.06 6.53 12.77
N LYS A 31 -9.08 7.39 12.71
CA LYS A 31 -10.47 6.93 12.82
C LYS A 31 -10.83 6.12 11.57
N TYR A 32 -11.31 4.91 11.82
CA TYR A 32 -11.93 4.08 10.80
C TYR A 32 -13.00 4.87 10.02
N CYS A 33 -12.87 4.87 8.70
CA CYS A 33 -13.73 5.61 7.79
C CYS A 33 -14.62 4.66 6.98
N ASP A 34 -15.90 4.57 7.33
CA ASP A 34 -16.83 3.63 6.71
C ASP A 34 -17.30 4.05 5.30
N ALA A 35 -17.20 5.35 4.98
CA ALA A 35 -17.54 5.92 3.66
C ALA A 35 -16.32 6.02 2.71
N CYS A 36 -15.13 5.66 3.17
CA CYS A 36 -13.92 5.72 2.37
C CYS A 36 -13.86 4.54 1.39
N HIS A 37 -13.27 4.77 0.22
CA HIS A 37 -13.10 3.75 -0.82
C HIS A 37 -11.65 3.26 -0.94
N GLN A 38 -10.73 3.93 -0.26
CA GLN A 38 -9.30 3.68 -0.31
C GLN A 38 -8.72 3.66 1.10
N CYS A 39 -7.71 2.82 1.30
CA CYS A 39 -6.93 2.78 2.52
C CYS A 39 -5.81 3.83 2.45
N ASP A 40 -6.07 4.99 3.04
CA ASP A 40 -5.10 6.07 3.13
C ASP A 40 -4.21 5.89 4.37
N TYR A 41 -2.94 6.24 4.25
CA TYR A 41 -1.98 6.24 5.36
C TYR A 41 -1.03 7.44 5.24
N GLU A 42 -0.62 7.99 6.37
CA GLU A 42 0.46 8.98 6.40
C GLU A 42 1.82 8.26 6.51
N MET A 43 2.78 8.67 5.70
CA MET A 43 4.18 8.21 5.82
C MET A 43 5.08 9.35 6.25
N THR A 44 6.01 9.04 7.14
CA THR A 44 7.07 9.96 7.55
C THR A 44 8.40 9.48 6.97
N TYR A 45 9.06 10.37 6.25
CA TYR A 45 10.37 10.13 5.66
C TYR A 45 11.49 10.33 6.69
N ALA A 46 12.66 9.77 6.43
CA ALA A 46 13.81 9.89 7.33
C ALA A 46 14.30 11.34 7.51
N ASP A 47 13.97 12.23 6.59
CA ASP A 47 14.23 13.67 6.65
C ASP A 47 13.14 14.47 7.40
N GLN A 48 12.22 13.77 8.08
CA GLN A 48 11.09 14.31 8.83
C GLN A 48 10.00 14.97 7.96
N GLY A 49 10.09 14.87 6.63
CA GLY A 49 8.94 15.17 5.77
C GLY A 49 7.82 14.16 5.96
N SER A 50 6.58 14.53 5.64
CA SER A 50 5.47 13.59 5.56
C SER A 50 4.68 13.73 4.27
N SER A 51 4.01 12.65 3.88
CA SER A 51 3.07 12.64 2.76
C SER A 51 1.95 11.63 3.00
N MET A 52 0.84 11.83 2.28
CA MET A 52 -0.27 10.88 2.26
C MET A 52 -0.07 9.87 1.14
N GLY A 53 -0.25 8.60 1.45
CA GLY A 53 -0.20 7.49 0.51
C GLY A 53 -1.52 6.70 0.47
N VAL A 54 -1.62 5.82 -0.52
CA VAL A 54 -2.77 4.92 -0.73
C VAL A 54 -2.28 3.48 -0.83
N LEU A 55 -2.80 2.61 0.01
CA LEU A 55 -2.40 1.22 0.04
C LEU A 55 -2.94 0.47 -1.19
N THR A 56 -2.04 -0.23 -1.88
CA THR A 56 -2.34 -0.93 -3.14
C THR A 56 -1.93 -2.39 -3.05
N ARG A 57 -2.74 -3.28 -3.64
CA ARG A 57 -2.49 -4.71 -3.77
C ARG A 57 -2.20 -5.06 -5.22
N ASP A 58 -0.97 -5.46 -5.54
CA ASP A 58 -0.57 -5.85 -6.89
C ASP A 58 0.23 -7.15 -6.90
N SER A 59 0.44 -7.70 -8.10
CA SER A 59 1.24 -8.91 -8.33
C SER A 59 2.53 -8.54 -9.03
N LEU A 60 3.66 -8.96 -8.48
CA LEU A 60 4.96 -8.81 -9.12
C LEU A 60 5.71 -10.13 -9.19
N LEU A 61 6.74 -10.17 -10.04
CA LEU A 61 7.64 -11.31 -10.14
C LEU A 61 8.81 -11.11 -9.19
N LEU A 62 8.89 -11.93 -8.13
CA LEU A 62 9.97 -11.95 -7.16
C LEU A 62 10.97 -13.06 -7.51
N MET A 63 12.25 -12.72 -7.54
CA MET A 63 13.31 -13.72 -7.49
C MET A 63 13.59 -14.04 -6.02
N ILE A 64 13.25 -15.25 -5.60
CA ILE A 64 13.49 -15.69 -4.22
C ILE A 64 14.93 -16.21 -4.06
N ALA A 65 15.39 -16.37 -2.81
CA ALA A 65 16.80 -16.66 -2.48
C ALA A 65 17.37 -17.93 -3.14
N ASN A 66 16.51 -18.88 -3.52
CA ASN A 66 16.92 -20.09 -4.25
C ASN A 66 17.02 -19.89 -5.78
N GLY A 67 16.92 -18.65 -6.27
CA GLY A 67 16.99 -18.28 -7.69
C GLY A 67 15.69 -18.48 -8.48
N THR A 68 14.62 -18.98 -7.85
CA THR A 68 13.34 -19.20 -8.53
C THR A 68 12.59 -17.89 -8.72
N LEU A 69 12.02 -17.67 -9.92
CA LEU A 69 11.11 -16.56 -10.18
C LEU A 69 9.67 -16.97 -9.83
N THR A 70 9.05 -16.28 -8.90
CA THR A 70 7.67 -16.54 -8.46
C THR A 70 6.79 -15.32 -8.66
N ARG A 71 5.53 -15.54 -9.04
CA ARG A 71 4.52 -14.48 -9.08
C ARG A 71 3.85 -14.40 -7.71
N THR A 72 4.05 -13.29 -7.01
CA THR A 72 3.50 -13.07 -5.68
C THR A 72 2.60 -11.86 -5.67
N THR A 73 1.46 -11.97 -4.99
CA THR A 73 0.60 -10.84 -4.67
C THR A 73 1.04 -10.24 -3.34
N PHE A 74 1.26 -8.93 -3.32
CA PHE A 74 1.73 -8.20 -2.16
C PHE A 74 0.97 -6.87 -2.06
N VAL A 75 0.97 -6.32 -0.85
CA VAL A 75 0.35 -5.04 -0.54
C VAL A 75 1.45 -4.05 -0.19
N PHE A 76 1.39 -2.85 -0.76
CA PHE A 76 2.43 -1.83 -0.61
C PHE A 76 1.85 -0.41 -0.69
N GLY A 77 2.63 0.51 -0.18
CA GLY A 77 2.44 1.95 -0.19
C GLY A 77 3.78 2.63 0.08
#